data_AF-A0A813JSF2-F1
#
_entry.id   AF-A0A813JSF2-F1
#
_cell.length_a   1.000
_cell.length_b   1.000
_cell.length_c   1.000
_cell.angle_alpha   90.00
_cell.angle_beta   90.00
_cell.angle_gamma   90.00
#
_symmetry.space_group_name_H-M   'P 1'
#
loop_
_entity.id
_entity.type
_entity.pdbx_description
1 polymer ?
#
loop_
_entity_poly.entity_id
_entity_poly.type
_entity_poly.pdbx_seq_one_letter_code
_entity_poly.pdbx_strand_id
1 'polypeptide(L)'
;AMFVSSMAFFAQVSDPAMGGTYMTLLNTMCNLGGMWPGTVTMNLVDGLSCQSESCTVKSDGFYTMAVVAFHVGVLWYVVAAPTAKWLQHLKPAEWRAHAANSVSAMACV
;
A
#
# COMPACT_ATOMS: atom_id res chain seq x y z
N ALA A 1 1.65 6.49 -14.79
CA ALA A 1 3.06 6.38 -14.38
C ALA A 1 3.23 5.75 -12.99
N MET A 2 2.40 6.04 -11.98
CA MET A 2 2.57 5.45 -10.65
C MET A 2 2.34 3.93 -10.58
N PHE A 3 1.38 3.40 -11.35
CA PHE A 3 1.08 1.97 -11.36
C PHE A 3 2.24 1.11 -11.89
N VAL A 4 3.00 1.58 -12.88
CA VAL A 4 4.15 0.83 -13.41
C VAL A 4 5.30 0.82 -12.41
N SER A 5 5.53 1.91 -11.68
CA SER A 5 6.55 1.96 -10.62
C SER A 5 6.19 1.09 -9.41
N SER A 6 4.92 1.03 -9.01
CA SER A 6 4.49 0.12 -7.94
C SER A 6 4.57 -1.34 -8.37
N MET A 7 4.19 -1.67 -9.60
CA MET A 7 4.30 -3.02 -10.15
C MET A 7 5.75 -3.47 -10.31
N ALA A 8 6.67 -2.57 -10.66
CA ALA A 8 8.10 -2.87 -10.70
C ALA A 8 8.68 -3.17 -9.31
N PHE A 9 8.22 -2.46 -8.27
CA PHE A 9 8.61 -2.73 -6.89
C PHE A 9 7.99 -4.04 -6.36
N PHE A 10 6.72 -4.30 -6.67
CA PHE A 10 6.07 -5.57 -6.36
C PHE A 10 6.73 -6.76 -7.06
N ALA A 11 7.25 -6.57 -8.27
CA ALA A 11 8.07 -7.56 -8.96
C ALA A 11 9.41 -7.84 -8.27
N GLN A 12 10.01 -6.81 -7.67
CA GLN A 12 11.27 -6.95 -6.94
C GLN A 12 11.08 -7.59 -5.57
N VAL A 13 9.93 -7.40 -4.91
CA VAL A 13 9.62 -8.02 -3.63
C VAL A 13 9.08 -9.45 -3.78
N SER A 14 8.52 -9.81 -4.94
CA SER A 14 8.00 -11.14 -5.21
C SER A 14 9.16 -12.15 -5.44
N ASP A 15 9.28 -13.12 -4.55
CA ASP A 15 10.29 -14.18 -4.63
C ASP A 15 10.21 -14.94 -5.98
N PRO A 16 11.32 -15.19 -6.69
CA PRO A 16 11.33 -15.92 -7.95
C PRO A 16 10.72 -17.33 -7.89
N ALA A 17 10.66 -17.99 -6.72
CA ALA A 17 10.01 -19.30 -6.58
C ALA A 17 8.47 -19.23 -6.55
N MET A 18 7.89 -18.09 -6.12
CA MET A 18 6.45 -17.90 -5.93
C MET A 18 5.94 -16.59 -6.56
N GLY A 19 6.63 -16.10 -7.58
CA GLY A 19 6.40 -14.77 -8.16
C GLY A 19 4.97 -14.58 -8.71
N GLY A 20 4.39 -15.61 -9.33
CA GLY A 20 3.02 -15.55 -9.88
C GLY A 20 1.93 -15.41 -8.80
N THR A 21 2.09 -16.09 -7.66
CA THR A 21 1.16 -16.04 -6.53
C THR A 21 1.23 -14.68 -5.82
N TYR A 22 2.44 -14.16 -5.59
CA TYR A 22 2.64 -12.83 -5.02
C TYR A 22 2.14 -11.72 -5.94
N MET A 23 2.39 -11.81 -7.25
CA MET A 23 1.87 -10.85 -8.24
C MET A 23 0.34 -10.80 -8.26
N THR A 24 -0.31 -11.95 -8.15
CA THR A 24 -1.78 -12.01 -8.15
C THR A 24 -2.35 -11.44 -6.85
N LEU A 25 -1.77 -11.80 -5.70
CA LEU A 25 -2.18 -11.27 -4.39
C LEU A 25 -1.95 -9.76 -4.28
N LEU A 26 -0.83 -9.26 -4.79
CA LEU A 26 -0.51 -7.83 -4.83
C LEU A 26 -1.46 -7.07 -5.76
N ASN A 27 -1.85 -7.66 -6.90
CA ASN A 27 -2.89 -7.10 -7.76
C ASN A 27 -4.26 -7.05 -7.06
N THR A 28 -4.63 -8.07 -6.29
CA THR A 28 -5.88 -8.07 -5.49
C THR A 28 -5.83 -6.96 -4.44
N MET A 29 -4.73 -6.84 -3.69
CA MET A 29 -4.57 -5.76 -2.71
C MET A 29 -4.57 -4.37 -3.34
N CYS A 30 -3.98 -4.19 -4.53
CA CYS A 30 -4.01 -2.90 -5.23
C CYS A 30 -5.42 -2.54 -5.72
N ASN A 31 -6.17 -3.51 -6.26
CA ASN A 31 -7.55 -3.28 -6.68
C ASN A 31 -8.48 -2.99 -5.49
N LEU A 32 -8.27 -3.67 -4.36
CA LEU A 32 -9.01 -3.39 -3.11
C LEU A 32 -8.61 -2.04 -2.50
N GLY A 33 -7.32 -1.72 -2.56
CA GLY A 33 -6.70 -0.47 -2.12
C GLY A 33 -7.17 0.78 -2.88
N GLY A 34 -7.74 0.62 -4.08
CA GLY A 34 -8.37 1.70 -4.82
C GLY A 34 -9.81 2.01 -4.38
N MET A 35 -10.53 1.04 -3.81
CA MET A 35 -11.95 1.19 -3.49
C MET A 35 -12.24 1.58 -2.04
N TRP A 36 -11.44 1.10 -1.08
CA TRP A 36 -11.62 1.39 0.35
C TRP A 36 -11.60 2.88 0.76
N PRO A 37 -10.88 3.82 0.10
CA PRO A 37 -10.78 5.19 0.62
C PRO A 37 -12.13 5.92 0.54
N GLY A 38 -12.94 5.65 -0.49
CA GLY A 38 -14.27 6.23 -0.64
C GLY A 38 -15.23 5.79 0.47
N THR A 39 -15.25 4.50 0.78
CA THR A 39 -16.12 3.95 1.84
C THR A 39 -15.69 4.40 3.24
N VAL A 40 -14.38 4.44 3.50
CA VAL A 40 -13.85 4.89 4.79
C VAL A 40 -14.11 6.39 5.00
N THR A 41 -13.88 7.22 3.99
CA THR A 41 -14.15 8.67 4.09
C THR A 41 -15.62 8.96 4.32
N MET A 42 -16.54 8.27 3.64
CA MET A 42 -17.98 8.43 3.90
C MET A 42 -18.39 8.01 5.32
N ASN A 43 -17.89 6.87 5.82
CA ASN A 43 -18.16 6.45 7.21
C ASN A 43 -17.60 7.44 8.24
N LEU A 44 -16.42 8.01 7.97
CA LEU A 44 -15.80 8.99 8.85
C LEU A 44 -16.58 10.30 8.88
N VAL A 45 -17.08 10.77 7.72
CA VAL A 45 -17.93 11.96 7.61
C VAL A 45 -19.23 11.80 8.40
N ASP A 46 -19.87 10.63 8.29
CA ASP A 46 -21.12 10.35 8.98
C ASP A 46 -20.95 10.39 10.51
N GLY A 47 -19.85 9.80 11.01
CA GLY A 47 -19.51 9.84 12.44
C GLY A 47 -19.10 11.22 12.96
N LEU A 48 -18.48 12.07 12.12
CA LEU A 48 -18.00 13.40 12.51
C LEU A 48 -19.07 14.50 12.34
N SER A 49 -20.10 14.29 11.51
CA SER A 49 -21.11 15.32 11.21
C SER A 49 -22.22 15.44 12.27
N CYS A 50 -22.31 14.50 13.23
CA CYS A 50 -23.42 14.39 14.18
C CYS A 50 -22.98 14.43 15.67
N GLN A 51 -22.11 15.37 16.06
CA GLN A 51 -21.64 15.47 17.46
C GLN A 51 -21.93 16.79 18.18
N SER A 52 -22.94 17.57 17.75
CA SER A 52 -23.36 18.75 18.52
C SER A 52 -24.88 18.89 18.56
N GLU A 53 -25.44 19.08 19.77
CA GLU A 53 -26.87 19.23 20.11
C GLU A 53 -27.57 20.45 19.47
N SER A 54 -26.96 21.11 18.48
CA SER A 54 -27.55 22.21 17.74
C SER A 54 -26.93 22.27 16.35
N CYS A 55 -27.48 21.51 15.39
CA CYS A 55 -27.09 21.54 13.99
C CYS A 55 -27.34 22.93 13.38
N THR A 56 -26.40 23.84 13.58
CA THR A 56 -26.22 25.06 12.80
C THR A 56 -24.84 24.99 12.17
N VAL A 57 -24.82 24.75 10.86
CA VAL A 57 -23.61 24.56 10.05
C VAL A 57 -22.78 25.84 10.09
N LYS A 58 -21.54 25.76 10.59
CA LYS A 58 -20.51 26.80 10.37
C LYS A 58 -19.16 26.25 9.89
N SER A 59 -18.97 24.93 9.79
CA SER A 59 -17.73 24.35 9.28
C SER A 59 -18.02 23.28 8.24
N ASP A 60 -17.65 23.53 6.99
CA ASP A 60 -17.84 22.59 5.89
C ASP A 60 -17.05 21.30 6.16
N GLY A 61 -17.71 20.13 6.10
CA GLY A 61 -17.08 18.83 6.34
C GLY A 61 -15.86 18.56 5.45
N PHE A 62 -15.73 19.29 4.34
CA PHE A 62 -14.55 19.31 3.48
C PHE A 62 -13.27 19.69 4.23
N TYR A 63 -13.29 20.75 5.04
CA TYR A 63 -12.08 21.20 5.76
C TYR A 63 -11.72 20.23 6.88
N THR A 64 -12.71 19.67 7.58
CA THR A 64 -12.49 18.64 8.60
C THR A 64 -11.84 17.39 7.99
N MET A 65 -12.34 16.91 6.85
CA MET A 65 -11.76 15.77 6.14
C MET A 65 -10.36 16.07 5.59
N ALA A 66 -10.13 17.29 5.09
CA ALA A 66 -8.82 17.69 4.58
C ALA A 66 -7.76 17.69 5.67
N VAL A 67 -8.07 18.19 6.88
CA VAL A 67 -7.15 18.18 8.03
C VAL A 67 -6.85 16.75 8.47
N VAL A 68 -7.87 15.89 8.57
CA VAL A 68 -7.68 14.48 8.94
C VAL A 68 -6.82 13.74 7.90
N ALA A 69 -7.14 13.89 6.60
CA ALA A 69 -6.38 13.27 5.52
C ALA A 69 -4.92 13.75 5.47
N PHE A 70 -4.69 15.04 5.77
CA PHE A 70 -3.34 15.59 5.86
C PHE A 70 -2.53 14.94 6.98
N HIS A 71 -3.08 14.83 8.20
CA HIS A 71 -2.38 14.19 9.32
C HIS A 71 -2.13 12.70 9.09
N VAL A 72 -3.12 11.98 8.56
CA VAL A 72 -2.97 10.56 8.21
C VAL A 72 -1.89 10.38 7.14
N GLY A 73 -1.87 11.22 6.10
CA GLY A 73 -0.87 11.20 5.04
C GLY A 73 0.54 11.51 5.55
N VAL A 74 0.69 12.51 6.43
CA VAL A 74 1.98 12.86 7.05
C VAL A 74 2.48 11.70 7.93
N LEU A 75 1.62 11.12 8.77
CA LEU A 75 1.98 9.98 9.61
C LEU A 75 2.41 8.78 8.76
N TRP A 76 1.66 8.46 7.70
CA TRP A 76 2.02 7.41 6.76
C TRP A 76 3.37 7.68 6.08
N TYR A 77 3.61 8.91 5.60
CA TYR A 77 4.85 9.27 4.95
C TYR A 77 6.05 9.13 5.89
N VAL A 78 5.94 9.57 7.14
CA VAL A 78 7.02 9.49 8.14
C VAL A 78 7.32 8.03 8.53
N VAL A 79 6.33 7.15 8.57
CA VAL A 79 6.51 5.71 8.85
C VAL A 79 7.06 4.95 7.63
N ALA A 80 6.58 5.28 6.43
CA ALA A 80 6.97 4.60 5.20
C ALA A 80 8.36 5.05 4.70
N ALA A 81 8.75 6.32 4.90
CA ALA A 81 10.03 6.85 4.44
C ALA A 81 11.28 6.11 4.98
N PRO A 82 11.43 5.81 6.28
CA PRO A 82 12.56 5.04 6.78
C PRO A 82 12.55 3.60 6.28
N THR A 83 11.36 3.00 6.15
CA THR A 83 11.19 1.65 5.62
C THR A 83 11.60 1.58 4.15
N ALA A 84 11.12 2.50 3.31
CA ALA A 84 11.47 2.60 1.90
C ALA A 84 12.97 2.87 1.70
N LYS A 85 13.54 3.79 2.50
CA LYS A 85 14.99 4.03 2.50
C LYS A 85 15.73 2.77 2.90
N TRP A 86 15.37 2.12 4.01
CA TRP A 86 16.01 0.90 4.46
C TRP A 86 16.00 -0.17 3.35
N LEU A 87 14.84 -0.39 2.72
CA LEU A 87 14.68 -1.34 1.62
C LEU A 87 15.60 -1.03 0.42
N GLN A 88 15.82 0.24 0.09
CA GLN A 88 16.67 0.64 -1.04
C GLN A 88 18.17 0.38 -0.84
N HIS A 89 18.66 0.26 0.41
CA HIS A 89 20.09 0.05 0.67
C HIS A 89 20.49 -1.43 0.70
N LEU A 90 19.54 -2.35 0.78
CA LEU A 90 19.86 -3.76 0.73
C LEU A 90 20.21 -4.18 -0.70
N LYS A 91 21.30 -4.95 -0.84
CA LYS A 91 21.71 -5.50 -2.13
C LYS A 91 20.66 -6.52 -2.63
N PRO A 92 20.29 -6.51 -3.93
CA PRO A 92 19.31 -7.44 -4.51
C PRO A 92 19.63 -8.94 -4.31
N ALA A 93 20.86 -9.27 -3.92
CA ALA A 93 21.32 -10.64 -3.67
C ALA A 93 20.79 -11.22 -2.34
N GLU A 94 20.49 -10.40 -1.34
CA GLU A 94 19.96 -10.83 -0.02
C GLU A 94 18.42 -10.98 -0.02
N TRP A 95 17.75 -10.44 -1.04
CA TRP A 95 16.29 -10.41 -1.15
C TRP A 95 15.72 -11.66 -1.81
N ARG A 96 16.55 -12.35 -2.58
CA ARG A 96 16.20 -13.62 -3.18
C ARG A 96 16.55 -14.68 -2.16
N ALA A 97 15.60 -15.52 -1.76
CA ALA A 97 15.98 -16.81 -1.20
C ALA A 97 17.02 -17.42 -2.16
N HIS A 98 18.15 -17.88 -1.63
CA HIS A 98 19.12 -18.59 -2.43
C HIS A 98 18.37 -19.71 -3.17
N ALA A 99 18.13 -19.53 -4.46
CA ALA A 99 17.85 -20.61 -5.39
C ALA A 99 19.16 -21.40 -5.58
N ALA A 100 19.75 -21.86 -4.47
CA ALA A 100 20.78 -22.85 -4.48
C ALA A 100 20.09 -24.17 -4.82
N ASN A 101 20.27 -24.58 -6.08
CA ASN A 101 20.22 -25.97 -6.52
C ASN A 101 18.85 -26.68 -6.59
N SER A 102 17.92 -26.21 -7.44
CA SER A 102 16.85 -27.11 -7.93
C SER A 102 16.55 -27.04 -9.42
N VAL A 103 17.04 -26.04 -10.17
CA VAL A 103 16.78 -25.96 -11.63
C VAL A 103 17.72 -26.85 -12.46
N SER A 104 18.80 -27.38 -11.88
CA SER A 104 19.66 -28.34 -12.61
C SER A 104 19.05 -29.75 -12.76
N ALA A 105 17.87 -30.02 -12.18
CA ALA A 105 17.22 -31.33 -12.25
C ALA A 105 16.10 -31.42 -13.30
N MET A 106 15.75 -30.32 -13.99
CA MET A 106 14.66 -30.31 -14.98
C MET A 106 15.17 -30.02 -16.41
N ALA A 107 16.40 -30.47 -16.69
CA ALA A 107 17.00 -30.51 -18.03
C ALA A 107 17.27 -31.95 -18.52
N CYS A 108 16.85 -32.98 -17.77
CA CYS A 108 16.81 -34.36 -18.22
C CYS A 108 15.50 -35.02 -17.76
N VAL A 109 14.46 -34.91 -18.59
CA VAL A 109 13.49 -35.97 -19.00
C VAL A 109 12.64 -35.37 -20.11
#